data_AF-A0A6J1QW68-F1
#
_entry.id   AF-A0A6J1QW68-F1
#
_cell.length_a   1.000
_cell.length_b   1.000
_cell.length_c   1.000
_cell.angle_alpha   90.00
_cell.angle_beta   90.00
_cell.angle_gamma   90.00
#
_symmetry.space_group_name_H-M   'P 1'
#
loop_
_entity.id
_entity.type
_entity.pdbx_description
1 polymer ?
#
loop_
_entity_poly.entity_id
_entity_poly.type
_entity_poly.pdbx_seq_one_letter_code
_entity_poly.pdbx_strand_id
1 'polypeptide(L)'
;MIFVVKLFNEFWNHDKIRYLYEAMENHWNVFTSEIEIRILKDYSMLTRKCIITYSIITYVSTVLFLMVPFKPILLDIIRPLNESRPRIFVISEIEWGMDKDKYFVLIFCYTSSVIVMGATIFVAVDSIYITRTVHACSLFSIISQQLEKVTSKLGIDKLSEQVTYQEYVICLKKYQLALE
;
A
#
# COMPACT_ATOMS: atom_id res chain seq x y z
N MET A 1 19.65 1.20 0.43
CA MET A 1 19.49 1.79 -0.92
C MET A 1 18.03 1.91 -1.34
N ILE A 2 17.25 0.83 -1.41
CA ILE A 2 15.83 0.86 -1.87
C ILE A 2 14.94 1.80 -1.03
N PHE A 3 15.08 1.81 0.30
CA PHE A 3 14.27 2.66 1.19
C PHE A 3 14.53 4.15 0.98
N VAL A 4 15.79 4.52 0.70
CA VAL A 4 16.19 5.92 0.45
C VAL A 4 15.63 6.40 -0.89
N VAL A 5 15.64 5.52 -1.91
CA VAL A 5 15.02 5.81 -3.21
C VAL A 5 13.50 5.97 -3.05
N LYS A 6 12.84 5.12 -2.26
CA LYS A 6 11.41 5.25 -1.95
C LYS A 6 11.09 6.57 -1.22
N LEU A 7 11.85 6.93 -0.19
CA LEU A 7 11.71 8.21 0.52
C LEU A 7 11.90 9.42 -0.39
N PHE A 8 12.96 9.41 -1.20
CA PHE A 8 13.23 10.50 -2.12
C PHE A 8 12.13 10.62 -3.18
N ASN A 9 11.63 9.48 -3.68
CA ASN A 9 10.51 9.44 -4.61
C ASN A 9 9.21 9.98 -3.99
N GLU A 10 8.96 9.69 -2.71
CA GLU A 10 7.80 10.19 -1.97
C GLU A 10 7.90 11.70 -1.71
N PHE A 11 9.07 12.17 -1.31
CA PHE A 11 9.36 13.59 -1.15
C PHE A 11 9.23 14.36 -2.48
N TRP A 12 9.80 13.84 -3.55
CA TRP A 12 9.77 14.47 -4.88
C TRP A 12 8.37 14.48 -5.49
N ASN A 13 7.56 13.44 -5.25
CA ASN A 13 6.21 13.35 -5.79
C ASN A 13 5.13 13.82 -4.81
N HIS A 14 5.50 14.53 -3.74
CA HIS A 14 4.54 15.00 -2.74
C HIS A 14 3.37 15.77 -3.37
N ASP A 15 3.63 16.66 -4.32
CA ASP A 15 2.58 17.44 -5.00
C ASP A 15 1.64 16.56 -5.82
N LYS A 16 2.17 15.53 -6.47
CA LYS A 16 1.33 14.53 -7.18
C LYS A 16 0.50 13.72 -6.19
N ILE A 17 1.06 13.39 -5.04
CA ILE A 17 0.33 12.66 -3.99
C ILE A 17 -0.83 13.50 -3.49
N ARG A 18 -0.61 14.79 -3.24
CA ARG A 18 -1.64 15.74 -2.84
C ARG A 18 -2.73 15.89 -3.90
N TYR A 19 -2.34 16.13 -5.15
CA TYR A 19 -3.29 16.23 -6.26
C TYR A 19 -4.20 14.99 -6.35
N LEU A 20 -3.64 13.79 -6.18
CA LEU A 20 -4.40 12.56 -6.21
C LEU A 20 -5.40 12.43 -5.06
N TYR A 21 -5.07 12.92 -3.86
CA TYR A 21 -6.03 12.95 -2.75
C TYR A 21 -7.17 13.94 -3.00
N GLU A 22 -6.84 15.12 -3.54
CA GLU A 22 -7.84 16.13 -3.94
C GLU A 22 -8.77 15.56 -5.05
N ALA A 23 -8.21 14.85 -6.02
CA ALA A 23 -8.98 14.15 -7.06
C ALA A 23 -9.88 13.06 -6.48
N MET A 24 -9.36 12.23 -5.56
CA MET A 24 -10.16 11.22 -4.86
C MET A 24 -11.34 11.86 -4.11
N GLU A 25 -11.12 12.96 -3.39
CA GLU A 25 -12.18 13.70 -2.69
C GLU A 25 -13.23 14.24 -3.67
N ASN A 26 -12.80 14.80 -4.79
CA ASN A 26 -13.70 15.24 -5.85
C ASN A 26 -14.54 14.08 -6.40
N HIS A 27 -13.95 12.89 -6.58
CA HIS A 27 -14.69 11.69 -6.99
C HIS A 27 -15.80 11.34 -5.98
N TRP A 28 -15.55 11.42 -4.67
CA TRP A 28 -16.60 11.19 -3.68
C TRP A 28 -17.76 12.19 -3.79
N ASN A 29 -17.51 13.41 -4.25
CA ASN A 29 -18.54 14.45 -4.46
C ASN A 29 -19.32 14.28 -5.77
N VAL A 30 -18.76 13.60 -6.78
CA VAL A 30 -19.40 13.36 -8.08
C VAL A 30 -20.20 12.04 -8.10
N PHE A 31 -19.74 11.03 -7.37
CA PHE A 31 -20.34 9.70 -7.31
C PHE A 31 -21.28 9.57 -6.10
N THR A 32 -22.45 10.20 -6.20
CA THR A 32 -23.35 10.46 -5.06
C THR A 32 -24.56 9.55 -4.94
N SER A 33 -24.85 8.68 -5.91
CA SER A 33 -26.00 7.79 -5.78
C SER A 33 -25.77 6.74 -4.69
N GLU A 34 -26.84 6.24 -4.07
CA GLU A 34 -26.73 5.27 -2.97
C GLU A 34 -25.94 4.01 -3.34
N ILE A 35 -26.11 3.54 -4.59
CA ILE A 35 -25.41 2.36 -5.11
C ILE A 35 -23.92 2.67 -5.32
N GLU A 36 -23.60 3.84 -5.89
CA GLU A 36 -22.21 4.28 -6.09
C GLU A 36 -21.47 4.42 -4.76
N ILE A 37 -22.07 5.11 -3.78
CA ILE A 37 -21.50 5.28 -2.45
C ILE A 37 -21.28 3.93 -1.78
N ARG A 38 -22.22 2.99 -1.93
CA ARG A 38 -22.07 1.63 -1.39
C ARG A 38 -20.87 0.93 -1.99
N ILE A 39 -20.73 0.94 -3.32
CA ILE A 39 -19.58 0.34 -4.01
C ILE A 39 -18.27 0.98 -3.55
N LEU A 40 -18.18 2.32 -3.54
CA LEU A 40 -16.98 3.03 -3.07
C LEU A 40 -16.60 2.63 -1.64
N LYS A 41 -17.57 2.54 -0.73
CA LYS A 41 -17.36 2.12 0.66
C LYS A 41 -16.90 0.66 0.75
N ASP A 42 -17.50 -0.25 -0.02
CA ASP A 42 -17.14 -1.67 -0.01
C ASP A 42 -15.69 -1.88 -0.46
N TYR A 43 -15.27 -1.24 -1.55
CA TYR A 43 -13.89 -1.27 -2.02
C TYR A 43 -12.92 -0.61 -1.02
N SER A 44 -13.30 0.49 -0.38
CA SER A 44 -12.49 1.15 0.65
C SER A 44 -12.32 0.27 1.89
N MET A 45 -13.39 -0.39 2.36
CA MET A 45 -13.33 -1.34 3.47
C MET A 45 -12.45 -2.55 3.15
N LEU A 46 -12.56 -3.10 1.94
CA LEU A 46 -11.70 -4.19 1.47
C LEU A 46 -10.23 -3.75 1.46
N THR A 47 -9.95 -2.60 0.87
CA THR A 47 -8.60 -2.01 0.79
C THR A 47 -7.99 -1.82 2.17
N ARG A 48 -8.76 -1.25 3.11
CA ARG A 48 -8.33 -1.06 4.49
C ARG A 48 -7.96 -2.39 5.15
N LYS A 49 -8.77 -3.44 4.99
CA LYS A 49 -8.47 -4.77 5.52
C LYS A 49 -7.19 -5.34 4.89
N CYS A 50 -7.04 -5.24 3.56
CA CYS A 50 -5.85 -5.69 2.86
C CYS A 50 -4.58 -4.98 3.37
N ILE A 51 -4.60 -3.65 3.50
CA ILE A 51 -3.47 -2.85 3.99
C ILE A 51 -3.12 -3.22 5.44
N ILE A 52 -4.11 -3.39 6.32
CA ILE A 52 -3.86 -3.79 7.72
C ILE A 52 -3.21 -5.17 7.78
N THR A 53 -3.77 -6.15 7.07
CA THR A 53 -3.20 -7.52 7.03
C THR A 53 -1.79 -7.51 6.46
N TYR A 54 -1.56 -6.79 5.37
CA TYR A 54 -0.24 -6.62 4.75
C TYR A 54 0.77 -5.98 5.71
N SER A 55 0.37 -4.94 6.43
CA SER A 55 1.20 -4.26 7.43
C SER A 55 1.60 -5.23 8.55
N ILE A 56 0.65 -6.00 9.08
CA ILE A 56 0.91 -7.00 10.13
C ILE A 56 1.94 -8.03 9.65
N ILE A 57 1.74 -8.60 8.45
CA ILE A 57 2.67 -9.59 7.88
C ILE A 57 4.08 -9.00 7.73
N THR A 58 4.17 -7.76 7.25
CA THR A 58 5.46 -7.08 7.03
C THR A 58 6.19 -6.83 8.36
N TYR A 59 5.49 -6.35 9.39
CA TYR A 59 6.09 -6.12 10.70
C TYR A 59 6.47 -7.42 11.42
N VAL A 60 5.63 -8.45 11.35
CA VAL A 60 5.97 -9.78 11.90
C VAL A 60 7.21 -10.34 11.22
N SER A 61 7.28 -10.28 9.90
CA SER A 61 8.46 -10.73 9.14
C SER A 61 9.72 -9.94 9.52
N THR A 62 9.57 -8.63 9.72
CA THR A 62 10.66 -7.75 10.18
C THR A 62 11.17 -8.16 11.56
N VAL A 63 10.27 -8.41 12.52
CA VAL A 63 10.64 -8.89 13.86
C VAL A 63 11.36 -10.23 13.77
N LEU A 64 10.83 -11.20 13.02
CA LEU A 64 11.48 -12.50 12.84
C LEU A 64 12.90 -12.37 12.25
N PHE A 65 13.09 -11.45 11.31
CA PHE A 65 14.40 -11.16 10.74
C PHE A 65 15.38 -10.56 11.78
N LEU A 66 14.90 -9.63 12.61
CA LEU A 66 15.70 -9.05 13.70
C LEU A 66 16.06 -10.05 14.82
N MET A 67 15.36 -11.19 14.91
CA MET A 67 15.67 -12.25 15.88
C MET A 67 16.85 -13.15 15.45
N VAL A 68 17.30 -13.08 14.19
CA VAL A 68 18.39 -13.93 13.66
C VAL A 68 19.71 -13.83 14.48
N PRO A 69 20.20 -12.64 14.88
CA PRO A 69 21.40 -12.49 15.72
C PRO A 69 21.32 -13.15 17.09
N PHE A 70 20.11 -13.40 17.61
CA PHE A 70 19.93 -14.01 18.93
C PHE A 70 19.99 -15.54 18.91
N LYS A 71 19.90 -16.16 17.73
CA LYS A 71 20.02 -17.62 17.58
C LYS A 71 21.30 -18.20 18.22
N PRO A 72 22.52 -17.68 17.97
CA PRO A 72 23.73 -18.22 18.61
C PRO A 72 23.69 -18.10 20.13
N ILE A 73 23.20 -16.98 20.66
CA ILE A 73 23.07 -16.74 22.11
C ILE A 73 22.13 -17.76 22.76
N LEU A 74 20.96 -18.00 22.15
CA LEU A 74 20.00 -18.99 22.64
C LEU A 74 20.58 -20.40 22.58
N LEU A 75 21.28 -20.74 21.49
CA LEU A 75 21.92 -22.03 21.36
C LEU A 75 23.03 -22.22 22.40
N ASP A 76 23.74 -21.16 22.83
CA ASP A 76 24.80 -21.25 23.84
C ASP A 76 24.22 -21.60 25.22
N ILE A 77 23.00 -21.18 25.51
CA ILE A 77 22.25 -21.55 26.72
C ILE A 77 21.76 -23.01 26.66
N ILE A 78 21.19 -23.43 25.53
CA ILE A 78 20.57 -24.76 25.38
C ILE A 78 21.61 -25.86 25.19
N ARG A 79 22.64 -25.59 24.38
CA ARG A 79 23.70 -26.54 24.03
C ARG A 79 25.03 -25.78 23.99
N PRO A 80 25.66 -25.56 25.16
CA PRO A 80 26.94 -24.88 25.25
C PRO A 80 28.02 -25.68 24.51
N LEU A 81 28.87 -24.97 23.77
CA LEU A 81 30.07 -25.52 23.16
C LEU A 81 31.28 -25.10 24.00
N ASN A 82 32.39 -25.83 23.86
CA ASN A 82 33.64 -25.50 24.56
C ASN A 82 34.27 -24.18 24.03
N GLU A 83 33.84 -23.73 22.85
CA GLU A 83 34.21 -22.47 22.22
C GLU A 83 32.95 -21.63 21.97
N SER A 84 33.08 -20.30 22.04
CA SER A 84 31.99 -19.36 21.78
C SER A 84 31.57 -19.38 20.31
N ARG A 85 30.26 -19.42 20.02
CA ARG A 85 29.75 -19.31 18.65
C ARG A 85 30.01 -17.93 18.06
N PRO A 86 30.34 -17.82 16.76
CA PRO A 86 30.51 -16.52 16.12
C PRO A 86 29.19 -15.73 16.11
N ARG A 87 29.26 -14.43 16.42
CA ARG A 87 28.08 -13.56 16.38
C ARG A 87 27.59 -13.37 14.95
N ILE A 88 26.29 -13.47 14.76
CA ILE A 88 25.63 -13.18 13.48
C ILE A 88 25.15 -11.74 13.52
N PHE A 89 25.50 -10.95 12.50
CA PHE A 89 25.01 -9.59 12.31
C PHE A 89 23.92 -9.58 11.26
N VAL A 90 22.86 -8.79 11.47
CA VAL A 90 21.76 -8.64 10.50
C VAL A 90 22.26 -8.11 9.16
N ILE A 91 23.28 -7.25 9.20
CA ILE A 91 23.95 -6.69 8.03
C ILE A 91 25.44 -6.99 8.15
N SER A 92 25.84 -8.17 7.68
CA SER A 92 27.20 -8.70 7.79
C SER A 92 28.20 -8.04 6.82
N GLU A 93 27.72 -7.60 5.65
CA GLU A 93 28.56 -7.09 4.55
C GLU A 93 29.07 -5.65 4.73
N ILE A 94 28.57 -4.90 5.73
CA ILE A 94 29.08 -3.56 6.01
C ILE A 94 30.38 -3.68 6.81
N GLU A 95 31.48 -3.18 6.23
CA GLU A 95 32.72 -2.92 6.94
C GLU A 95 32.58 -1.66 7.78
N TRP A 96 32.29 -1.84 9.08
CA TRP A 96 32.08 -0.74 10.01
C TRP A 96 33.36 0.01 10.40
N GLY A 97 34.54 -0.41 9.91
CA GLY A 97 35.85 0.15 10.30
C GLY A 97 36.16 0.04 11.80
N MET A 98 35.34 -0.69 12.56
CA MET A 98 35.37 -0.82 14.01
C MET A 98 35.19 -2.28 14.41
N ASP A 99 35.67 -2.62 15.61
CA ASP A 99 35.47 -3.94 16.22
C ASP A 99 33.97 -4.23 16.43
N LYS A 100 33.42 -5.14 15.63
CA LYS A 100 31.99 -5.45 15.63
C LYS A 100 31.54 -6.14 16.92
N ASP A 101 32.44 -6.86 17.61
CA ASP A 101 32.12 -7.57 18.84
C ASP A 101 32.05 -6.62 20.03
N LYS A 102 32.96 -5.64 20.09
CA LYS A 102 32.95 -4.60 21.13
C LYS A 102 31.72 -3.69 21.04
N TYR A 103 31.29 -3.34 19.83
CA TYR A 103 30.17 -2.42 19.58
C TYR A 103 28.86 -3.11 19.16
N PHE A 104 28.73 -4.42 19.42
CA PHE A 104 27.61 -5.24 18.96
C PHE A 104 26.23 -4.62 19.26
N VAL A 105 26.00 -4.18 20.50
CA VAL A 105 24.70 -3.63 20.92
C VAL A 105 24.38 -2.34 20.16
N LEU A 106 25.35 -1.45 19.99
CA LEU A 106 25.17 -0.19 19.28
C LEU A 106 24.88 -0.43 17.79
N ILE A 107 25.64 -1.34 17.16
CA ILE A 107 25.43 -1.72 15.76
C ILE A 107 24.05 -2.38 15.59
N PHE A 108 23.66 -3.26 16.51
CA PHE A 108 22.36 -3.92 16.48
C PHE A 108 21.21 -2.92 16.62
N CYS A 109 21.28 -1.99 17.57
CA CYS A 109 20.28 -0.94 17.74
C CYS A 109 20.16 -0.06 16.48
N TYR A 110 21.28 0.42 15.95
CA TYR A 110 21.28 1.25 14.74
C TYR A 110 20.68 0.52 13.54
N THR A 111 21.15 -0.70 13.26
CA THR A 111 20.68 -1.49 12.12
C THR A 111 19.20 -1.87 12.27
N SER A 112 18.75 -2.21 13.49
CA SER A 112 17.33 -2.46 13.78
C SER A 112 16.46 -1.23 13.50
N SER A 113 16.90 -0.04 13.95
CA SER A 113 16.19 1.21 13.67
C SER A 113 16.09 1.49 12.16
N VAL A 114 17.19 1.30 11.42
CA VAL A 114 17.20 1.47 9.95
C VAL A 114 16.25 0.49 9.27
N ILE A 115 16.23 -0.77 9.69
CA ILE A 115 15.35 -1.80 9.13
C ILE A 115 13.88 -1.49 9.41
N VAL A 116 13.53 -1.11 10.65
CA VAL A 116 12.16 -0.76 11.02
C VAL A 116 11.68 0.46 10.25
N MET A 117 12.49 1.52 10.16
CA MET A 117 12.16 2.69 9.32
C MET A 117 11.93 2.28 7.87
N GLY A 118 12.83 1.46 7.31
CA GLY A 118 12.72 0.95 5.95
C GLY A 118 11.42 0.18 5.70
N ALA A 119 11.03 -0.69 6.64
CA ALA A 119 9.77 -1.42 6.59
C ALA A 119 8.55 -0.48 6.63
N THR A 120 8.56 0.53 7.52
CA THR A 120 7.48 1.52 7.60
C THR A 120 7.32 2.31 6.29
N ILE A 121 8.43 2.76 5.69
CA ILE A 121 8.41 3.44 4.39
C ILE A 121 7.84 2.53 3.31
N PHE A 122 8.25 1.26 3.30
CA PHE A 122 7.76 0.28 2.34
C PHE A 122 6.25 0.10 2.44
N VAL A 123 5.74 -0.11 3.65
CA VAL A 123 4.30 -0.23 3.94
C VAL A 123 3.54 1.03 3.54
N ALA A 124 4.06 2.22 3.86
CA ALA A 124 3.44 3.49 3.52
C ALA A 124 3.28 3.65 2.00
N VAL A 125 4.38 3.53 1.24
CA VAL A 125 4.38 3.69 -0.22
C VAL A 125 3.45 2.67 -0.88
N ASP A 126 3.50 1.41 -0.46
CA ASP A 126 2.66 0.37 -1.05
C ASP A 126 1.18 0.59 -0.71
N SER A 127 0.87 1.06 0.50
CA SER A 127 -0.51 1.36 0.90
C SER A 127 -1.13 2.48 0.05
N ILE A 128 -0.34 3.52 -0.28
CA ILE A 128 -0.77 4.61 -1.16
C ILE A 128 -1.05 4.07 -2.56
N TYR A 129 -0.16 3.23 -3.10
CA TYR A 129 -0.32 2.64 -4.43
C TYR A 129 -1.56 1.73 -4.52
N ILE A 130 -1.74 0.85 -3.52
CA ILE A 130 -2.91 -0.03 -3.42
C ILE A 130 -4.19 0.80 -3.35
N THR A 131 -4.23 1.82 -2.48
CA THR A 131 -5.41 2.69 -2.32
C THR A 131 -5.81 3.35 -3.62
N ARG A 132 -4.85 3.89 -4.37
CA ARG A 132 -5.12 4.53 -5.67
C ARG A 132 -5.64 3.55 -6.70
N THR A 133 -4.97 2.41 -6.83
CA THR A 133 -5.35 1.38 -7.80
C THR A 133 -6.75 0.88 -7.52
N VAL A 134 -7.07 0.59 -6.25
CA VAL A 134 -8.40 0.10 -5.88
C VAL A 134 -9.46 1.19 -6.00
N HIS A 135 -9.15 2.44 -5.71
CA HIS A 135 -10.06 3.57 -5.95
C HIS A 135 -10.38 3.73 -7.44
N ALA A 136 -9.38 3.68 -8.32
CA ALA A 136 -9.63 3.70 -9.77
C ALA A 136 -10.50 2.51 -10.20
N CYS A 137 -10.20 1.30 -9.71
CA CYS A 137 -11.02 0.12 -9.98
C CYS A 137 -12.47 0.25 -9.52
N SER A 138 -12.73 0.89 -8.38
CA SER A 138 -14.10 1.09 -7.88
C SER A 138 -14.89 2.07 -8.75
N LEU A 139 -14.25 3.13 -9.23
CA LEU A 139 -14.85 4.06 -10.20
C LEU A 139 -15.20 3.36 -11.51
N PHE A 140 -14.27 2.57 -12.07
CA PHE A 140 -14.53 1.83 -13.31
C PHE A 140 -15.61 0.76 -13.14
N SER A 141 -15.67 0.10 -11.97
CA SER A 141 -16.73 -0.85 -11.65
C SER A 141 -18.12 -0.18 -11.66
N ILE A 142 -18.22 1.01 -11.06
CA ILE A 142 -19.44 1.83 -11.11
C ILE A 142 -19.82 2.18 -12.54
N ILE A 143 -18.88 2.73 -13.31
CA ILE A 143 -19.13 3.19 -14.68
C ILE A 143 -19.56 2.02 -15.56
N SER A 144 -18.93 0.85 -15.42
CA SER A 144 -19.31 -0.37 -16.15
C SER A 144 -20.75 -0.77 -15.88
N GLN A 145 -21.18 -0.78 -14.62
CA GLN A 145 -22.56 -1.11 -14.24
C GLN A 145 -23.57 -0.09 -14.82
N GLN A 146 -23.21 1.19 -14.87
CA GLN A 146 -24.06 2.22 -15.48
C GLN A 146 -24.17 2.05 -16.98
N LEU A 147 -23.07 1.78 -17.68
CA LEU A 147 -23.05 1.51 -19.11
C LEU A 147 -23.90 0.29 -19.47
N GLU A 148 -23.79 -0.81 -18.71
CA GLU A 148 -24.61 -2.01 -18.90
C GLU A 148 -26.11 -1.71 -18.72
N LYS A 149 -26.46 -0.92 -17.70
CA LYS A 149 -27.85 -0.49 -17.46
C LYS A 149 -28.40 0.39 -18.59
N VAL A 150 -27.59 1.31 -19.13
CA VAL A 150 -28.01 2.19 -20.24
C VAL A 150 -28.16 1.38 -21.53
N THR A 151 -27.20 0.50 -21.82
CA THR A 151 -27.19 -0.34 -23.04
C THR A 151 -28.36 -1.33 -23.05
N SER A 152 -28.69 -1.93 -21.91
CA SER A 152 -29.85 -2.84 -21.80
C SER A 152 -31.19 -2.13 -22.00
N LYS A 153 -31.34 -0.88 -21.53
CA LYS A 153 -32.54 -0.07 -21.79
C LYS A 153 -32.71 0.32 -23.26
N LEU A 154 -31.60 0.57 -23.96
CA LEU A 154 -31.61 1.00 -25.37
C LEU A 154 -32.22 -0.06 -26.32
N GLY A 155 -32.23 -1.33 -25.91
CA GLY A 155 -32.83 -2.42 -26.68
C GLY A 155 -34.34 -2.62 -26.51
N ILE A 156 -34.98 -1.94 -25.55
CA ILE A 156 -36.35 -2.25 -25.11
C ILE A 156 -37.38 -1.17 -25.46
N ASP A 157 -37.02 0.13 -25.46
CA ASP A 157 -38.01 1.20 -25.62
C ASP A 157 -37.48 2.43 -26.39
N LYS A 158 -38.06 2.69 -27.57
CA LYS A 158 -37.77 3.88 -28.41
C LYS A 158 -38.35 5.18 -27.85
N LEU A 159 -39.31 5.12 -26.91
CA LEU A 159 -40.05 6.30 -26.44
C LEU A 159 -39.31 7.09 -25.34
N SER A 160 -38.26 6.51 -24.75
CA SER A 160 -37.41 7.10 -23.69
C SER A 160 -36.01 7.50 -24.19
N GLU A 161 -35.80 7.58 -25.50
CA GLU A 161 -34.48 7.73 -26.13
C GLU A 161 -33.72 8.96 -25.60
N GLN A 162 -34.41 10.07 -25.33
CA GLN A 162 -33.80 11.29 -24.81
C GLN A 162 -33.30 11.17 -23.36
N VAL A 163 -34.04 10.45 -22.50
CA VAL A 163 -33.64 10.21 -21.10
C VAL A 163 -32.46 9.24 -21.07
N THR A 164 -32.50 8.19 -21.89
CA THR A 164 -31.41 7.21 -22.01
C THR A 164 -30.14 7.86 -22.56
N TYR A 165 -30.27 8.78 -23.52
CA TYR A 165 -29.14 9.55 -24.05
C TYR A 165 -28.54 10.48 -22.98
N GLN A 166 -29.35 11.10 -22.13
CA GLN A 166 -28.86 11.91 -21.01
C GLN A 166 -28.10 11.06 -19.98
N GLU A 167 -28.62 9.88 -19.60
CA GLU A 167 -27.92 8.94 -18.72
C GLU A 167 -26.57 8.51 -19.32
N TYR A 168 -26.53 8.25 -20.64
CA TYR A 168 -25.30 7.90 -21.35
C TYR A 168 -24.26 9.02 -21.30
N VAL A 169 -24.66 10.27 -21.59
CA VAL A 169 -23.77 11.43 -21.55
C VAL A 169 -23.23 11.67 -20.13
N ILE A 170 -24.05 11.50 -19.10
CA ILE A 170 -23.60 11.59 -17.70
C ILE A 170 -22.55 10.52 -17.40
N CYS A 171 -22.78 9.28 -17.87
CA CYS A 171 -21.85 8.19 -17.69
C CYS A 171 -20.50 8.47 -18.37
N LEU A 172 -20.51 8.99 -19.61
CA LEU A 172 -19.29 9.39 -20.32
C LEU A 172 -18.51 10.50 -19.60
N LYS A 173 -19.22 11.49 -19.03
CA LYS A 173 -18.57 12.54 -18.22
C LYS A 173 -17.89 11.97 -16.98
N LYS A 174 -18.55 11.03 -16.28
CA LYS A 174 -17.97 10.33 -15.14
C LYS A 174 -16.76 9.47 -15.54
N TYR A 175 -16.81 8.85 -16.71
CA TYR A 175 -15.67 8.10 -17.26
C TYR A 175 -14.46 8.99 -17.58
N GLN A 176 -14.69 10.15 -18.20
CA GLN A 176 -13.63 11.14 -18.43
C GLN A 176 -13.02 11.63 -17.11
N LEU A 177 -13.86 11.94 -16.12
CA LEU A 177 -13.39 12.35 -14.80
C LEU A 177 -12.55 11.26 -14.11
N ALA A 178 -12.95 9.98 -14.22
CA ALA A 178 -12.20 8.87 -13.63
C ALA A 178 -10.82 8.61 -14.28
N LEU A 179 -10.54 9.22 -15.44
CA LEU A 179 -9.25 9.15 -16.13
C LEU A 179 -8.29 10.30 -15.77
N GLU A 180 -8.78 11.38 -15.17
CA GLU A 180 -8.01 12.55 -14.72
C GLU A 180 -7.32 12.33 -13.36
#